data_AF-A0A7W8W6P4-F1
#
_entry.id   AF-A0A7W8W6P4-F1
#
_cell.length_a   1.000
_cell.length_b   1.000
_cell.length_c   1.000
_cell.angle_alpha   90.00
_cell.angle_beta   90.00
_cell.angle_gamma   90.00
#
_symmetry.space_group_name_H-M   'P 1'
#
loop_
_entity.id
_entity.type
_entity.pdbx_description
1 polymer ?
#
loop_
_entity_poly.entity_id
_entity_poly.type
_entity_poly.pdbx_seq_one_letter_code
_entity_poly.pdbx_strand_id
1 'polypeptide(L)' 'MVMSNILSNWIYMGSNAYDEYTFVPWLNRNVYRRTVDVRQVCMQ' A
#
# COMPACT_ATOMS: atom_id res chain seq x y z
N MET A 1 2.82 2.70 42.89
CA MET A 1 1.75 3.24 42.02
C MET A 1 2.43 4.16 41.02
N VAL A 2 2.34 4.02 39.71
CA VAL A 2 1.57 3.15 38.81
C VAL A 2 2.49 2.95 37.60
N MET A 3 2.76 1.71 37.17
CA MET A 3 3.39 1.48 35.87
C MET A 3 2.31 1.77 34.84
N SER A 4 2.37 2.94 34.22
CA SER A 4 1.46 3.28 33.12
C SER A 4 1.81 2.33 31.97
N ASN A 5 1.04 1.25 31.83
CA ASN A 5 1.14 0.33 30.71
C ASN A 5 0.70 1.08 29.45
N ILE A 6 1.64 1.82 28.85
CA ILE A 6 1.41 2.50 27.57
C ILE A 6 1.34 1.40 26.52
N LEU A 7 0.13 0.99 26.17
CA LEU A 7 -0.13 0.14 25.01
C LEU A 7 0.15 1.00 23.76
N SER A 8 1.37 0.91 23.25
CA SER A 8 1.74 1.58 22.00
C SER A 8 1.36 0.68 20.83
N ASN A 9 0.15 0.85 20.28
CA ASN A 9 -0.25 0.17 19.05
C ASN A 9 0.47 0.84 17.87
N TRP A 10 1.41 0.14 17.25
CA TRP A 10 2.08 0.61 16.05
C TRP A 10 1.30 0.13 14.82
N ILE A 11 0.76 1.08 14.06
CA ILE A 11 0.18 0.79 12.75
C ILE A 11 1.34 0.82 11.74
N TYR A 12 1.64 -0.33 11.15
CA TYR A 12 2.57 -0.37 10.03
C TYR A 12 1.81 -0.03 8.74
N MET A 13 2.15 1.10 8.13
CA MET A 13 1.67 1.48 6.80
C MET A 13 2.77 1.23 5.77
N GLY A 14 2.53 0.30 4.85
CA GLY A 14 3.37 0.05 3.69
C GLY A 14 2.60 0.38 2.41
N SER A 15 3.28 0.88 1.38
CA SER A 15 2.70 1.04 0.05
C SER A 15 3.59 0.40 -1.00
N ASN A 16 3.01 -0.38 -1.90
CA ASN A 16 3.69 -0.84 -3.10
C ASN A 16 3.30 0.08 -4.25
N ALA A 17 4.29 0.75 -4.84
CA ALA A 17 4.10 1.47 -6.09
C ALA A 17 4.85 0.71 -7.19
N TYR A 18 4.13 0.36 -8.25
CA TYR A 18 4.75 -0.21 -9.43
C TYR A 18 4.13 0.38 -10.69
N ASP A 19 4.99 0.55 -11.68
CA ASP A 19 4.63 1.08 -12.97
C ASP A 19 4.61 -0.09 -13.97
N GLU A 20 3.52 -0.22 -14.72
CA GLU A 20 3.31 -1.29 -15.70
C GLU A 20 2.99 -0.69 -17.07
N TYR A 21 3.45 -1.37 -18.11
CA TYR A 21 3.14 -1.02 -19.50
C TYR A 21 2.28 -2.12 -20.08
N THR A 22 1.00 -1.83 -20.31
CA THR A 22 0.03 -2.83 -20.75
C THR A 22 -0.50 -2.46 -22.13
N PHE A 23 -0.47 -3.40 -23.08
CA PHE A 23 -1.17 -3.24 -24.34
C PHE A 23 -2.68 -3.35 -24.09
N VAL A 24 -3.44 -2.36 -24.54
CA VAL A 24 -4.90 -2.31 -24.38
C VAL A 24 -5.56 -2.54 -25.74
N PRO A 25 -6.10 -3.74 -26.02
CA PRO A 25 -6.57 -4.11 -27.37
C PRO A 25 -7.67 -3.19 -27.90
N TRP A 26 -8.63 -2.77 -27.06
CA TRP A 26 -9.73 -1.90 -27.48
C TRP A 26 -9.31 -0.44 -27.72
N LEU A 27 -8.11 -0.05 -27.29
CA LEU A 27 -7.50 1.25 -27.60
C LEU A 27 -6.41 1.15 -28.68
N ASN A 28 -6.10 -0.07 -29.14
CA ASN A 28 -5.01 -0.39 -30.06
C ASN A 28 -3.69 0.34 -29.74
N ARG A 29 -3.36 0.46 -28.46
CA ARG A 29 -2.15 1.17 -28.00
C ARG A 29 -1.67 0.62 -26.67
N ASN A 30 -0.40 0.89 -26.39
CA ASN A 30 0.14 0.67 -25.05
C ASN A 30 -0.25 1.81 -24.12
N VAL A 31 -0.58 1.46 -22.88
CA VAL A 31 -0.95 2.39 -21.82
C VAL A 31 0.02 2.18 -20.66
N TYR A 32 0.61 3.29 -20.23
CA TYR A 32 1.38 3.33 -18.98
C TYR A 32 0.40 3.44 -17.81
N ARG A 33 0.51 2.52 -16.85
CA ARG A 33 -0.29 2.52 -15.63
C ARG A 33 0.63 2.55 -14.44
N ARG A 34 0.32 3.41 -13.49
CA ARG A 34 0.94 3.41 -12.16
C ARG A 34 -0.10 2.89 -11.18
N THR A 35 0.23 1.79 -10.51
CA THR A 35 -0.63 1.20 -9.49
C THR A 35 0.02 1.43 -8.12
N VAL A 36 -0.79 1.94 -7.18
CA VAL A 36 -0.39 2.14 -5.79
C VAL A 36 -1.29 1.27 -4.92
N ASP A 37 -0.70 0.24 -4.32
CA ASP A 37 -1.35 -0.65 -3.34
C ASP A 37 -0.99 -0.17 -1.94
N VAL A 38 -1.99 0.19 -1.13
CA VAL A 38 -1.80 0.61 0.26
C VAL A 38 -2.12 -0.57 1.17
N ARG A 39 -1.14 -1.00 1.96
CA ARG A 39 -1.27 -2.07 2.95
C ARG A 39 -1.15 -1.50 4.35
N GLN A 40 -2.21 -1.65 5.14
CA GLN A 40 -2.22 -1.31 6.56
C GLN A 40 -2.20 -2.60 7.38
N VAL A 41 -1.22 -2.74 8.27
CA VAL A 41 -1.14 -3.86 9.23
C VAL A 41 -1.19 -3.29 10.64
N CYS A 42 -2.16 -3.74 11.43
CA CYS A 42 -2.22 -3.48 12.86
C CYS A 42 -1.48 -4.60 13.59
N MET A 43 -0.40 -4.28 14.31
CA MET A 43 0.23 -5.23 15.22
C MET A 43 -0.34 -4.98 16.62
N GLN A 44 -1.09 -5.96 17.14
CA GLN A 44 -1.72 -5.97 18.45
C GLN A 44 -0.82 -6.65 19.50
#